data_AF-H9ULA1-F1
#
_entry.id   AF-H9ULA1-F1
#
_cell.length_a   1.000
_cell.length_b   1.000
_cell.length_c   1.000
_cell.angle_alpha   90.00
_cell.angle_beta   90.00
_cell.angle_gamma   90.00
#
_symmetry.space_group_name_H-M   'P 1'
#
loop_
_entity.id
_entity.type
_entity.pdbx_description
1 polymer ?
#
loop_
_entity_poly.entity_id
_entity_poly.type
_entity_poly.pdbx_seq_one_letter_code
_entity_poly.pdbx_strand_id
1 'polypeptide(L)'
;MQWKIGILMIALAIGVSGCSRIREASDAFRDASQYVDAARGMAQQMETMAGFQDPEDLPELTEQNVRNYYTQITKLQELHPDLDFENPSVAAMQAGMSGLNLQQIVTRNSDLSFEDYSGISTKLMILVAQSAAFGMSDELIGMMEQSVTSLEGVDDSDLSPEQREELQQELDQQRQAVAQAHTESSTPDMDAARRQIEMVMRIRQELGIQ
;
A
#
# COMPACT_ATOMS: atom_id res chain seq x y z
N MET A 1 -44.59 4.40 -14.10
CA MET A 1 -44.94 5.04 -12.81
C MET A 1 -44.59 4.09 -11.66
N GLN A 2 -43.29 3.79 -11.47
CA GLN A 2 -42.82 2.77 -10.52
C GLN A 2 -41.54 3.17 -9.75
N TRP A 3 -41.09 4.43 -9.83
CA TRP A 3 -39.79 4.85 -9.28
C TRP A 3 -39.87 5.68 -7.99
N LYS A 4 -41.03 5.80 -7.34
CA LYS A 4 -41.20 6.65 -6.15
C LYS A 4 -41.43 5.91 -4.83
N ILE A 5 -41.37 4.58 -4.81
CA ILE A 5 -41.66 3.78 -3.60
C ILE A 5 -40.39 3.22 -2.95
N GLY A 6 -39.27 3.09 -3.69
CA GLY A 6 -38.02 2.52 -3.18
C GLY A 6 -37.21 3.43 -2.25
N ILE A 7 -37.39 4.75 -2.33
CA ILE A 7 -36.62 5.73 -1.53
C ILE A 7 -37.26 5.94 -0.14
N LEU A 8 -38.49 5.47 0.08
CA LEU A 8 -39.21 5.66 1.35
C LEU A 8 -38.83 4.64 2.44
N MET A 9 -38.15 3.54 2.10
CA MET A 9 -37.75 2.52 3.09
C MET A 9 -36.43 2.81 3.81
N ILE A 10 -35.69 3.84 3.39
CA ILE A 10 -34.50 4.34 4.11
C ILE A 10 -34.88 5.44 5.13
N ALA A 11 -36.10 5.98 5.05
CA ALA A 11 -36.54 7.13 5.86
C ALA A 11 -37.43 6.78 7.07
N LEU A 12 -37.66 5.50 7.38
CA LEU A 12 -38.59 5.06 8.43
C LEU A 12 -37.94 4.27 9.58
N ALA A 13 -36.71 4.66 9.96
CA ALA A 13 -36.07 4.25 11.21
C ALA A 13 -35.62 5.45 12.06
N ILE A 14 -36.29 6.60 11.90
CA ILE A 14 -36.12 7.77 12.76
C ILE A 14 -36.97 7.53 14.02
N GLY A 15 -36.31 7.02 15.06
CA GLY A 15 -36.96 6.72 16.34
C GLY A 15 -36.03 6.15 17.42
N VAL A 16 -34.78 5.82 17.08
CA VAL A 16 -33.74 5.33 18.01
C VAL A 16 -32.35 5.82 17.52
N SER A 17 -32.20 7.14 17.37
CA SER A 17 -31.23 7.73 16.42
C SER A 17 -29.77 7.85 16.89
N GLY A 18 -29.49 7.67 18.19
CA GLY A 18 -28.13 7.83 18.75
C GLY A 18 -27.32 6.53 18.71
N CYS A 19 -27.89 5.44 19.24
CA CYS A 19 -27.15 4.17 19.36
C CYS A 19 -26.84 3.48 18.03
N SER A 20 -27.66 3.67 16.98
CA SER A 20 -27.38 3.04 15.69
C SER A 20 -26.13 3.61 15.02
N ARG A 21 -25.95 4.94 15.09
CA ARG A 21 -24.78 5.64 14.51
C ARG A 21 -23.50 5.39 15.30
N ILE A 22 -23.61 5.36 16.63
CA ILE A 22 -22.47 4.99 17.51
C ILE A 22 -22.00 3.58 17.16
N ARG A 23 -22.94 2.64 17.01
CA ARG A 23 -22.62 1.25 16.67
C ARG A 23 -22.03 1.09 15.27
N GLU A 24 -22.58 1.79 14.28
CA GLU A 24 -22.05 1.81 12.91
C GLU A 24 -20.61 2.35 12.86
N ALA A 25 -20.31 3.42 13.60
CA ALA A 25 -18.95 3.96 13.69
C ALA A 25 -18.01 2.99 14.42
N SER A 26 -18.45 2.40 15.53
CA SER A 26 -17.70 1.40 16.29
C SER A 26 -17.34 0.16 15.43
N ASP A 27 -18.30 -0.35 14.66
CA ASP A 27 -18.08 -1.47 13.74
C ASP A 27 -17.09 -1.08 12.63
N ALA A 28 -17.24 0.12 12.04
CA ALA A 28 -16.31 0.62 11.02
C ALA A 28 -14.87 0.77 11.56
N PHE A 29 -14.72 1.30 12.78
CA PHE A 29 -13.43 1.41 13.45
C PHE A 29 -12.80 0.04 13.69
N ARG A 30 -13.56 -0.92 14.23
CA ARG A 30 -13.05 -2.26 14.53
C ARG A 30 -12.59 -2.97 13.26
N ASP A 31 -13.36 -2.86 12.20
CA ASP A 31 -13.02 -3.46 10.91
C ASP A 31 -11.75 -2.81 10.36
N ALA A 32 -11.68 -1.47 10.35
CA ALA A 32 -10.48 -0.75 9.91
C ALA A 32 -9.23 -1.16 10.72
N SER A 33 -9.34 -1.24 12.05
CA SER A 33 -8.24 -1.66 12.92
C SER A 33 -7.71 -3.06 12.58
N GLN A 34 -8.59 -4.03 12.31
CA GLN A 34 -8.17 -5.38 11.94
C GLN A 34 -7.42 -5.40 10.60
N TYR A 35 -7.83 -4.56 9.65
CA TYR A 35 -7.13 -4.42 8.37
C TYR A 35 -5.79 -3.70 8.50
N VAL A 36 -5.68 -2.71 9.40
CA VAL A 36 -4.40 -2.02 9.68
C VAL A 36 -3.38 -3.02 10.20
N ASP A 37 -3.77 -3.87 11.14
CA ASP A 37 -2.89 -4.92 11.68
C ASP A 37 -2.50 -5.95 10.61
N ALA A 38 -3.42 -6.30 9.71
CA ALA A 38 -3.11 -7.16 8.58
C ALA A 38 -2.15 -6.51 7.58
N ALA A 39 -2.34 -5.23 7.24
CA ALA A 39 -1.48 -4.48 6.34
C ALA A 39 -0.04 -4.37 6.91
N ARG A 40 0.09 -4.20 8.23
CA ARG A 40 1.38 -4.22 8.94
C ARG A 40 2.03 -5.59 8.92
N GLY A 41 1.26 -6.64 9.21
CA GLY A 41 1.72 -8.01 9.11
C GLY A 41 2.26 -8.30 7.71
N MET A 42 1.57 -7.83 6.67
CA MET A 42 2.05 -7.91 5.28
C MET A 42 3.32 -7.10 5.05
N ALA A 43 3.41 -5.85 5.53
CA ALA A 43 4.61 -5.03 5.38
C ALA A 43 5.85 -5.71 5.97
N GLN A 44 5.75 -6.20 7.22
CA GLN A 44 6.81 -6.95 7.89
C GLN A 44 7.11 -8.27 7.17
N GLN A 45 6.08 -9.00 6.72
CA GLN A 45 6.28 -10.26 6.02
C GLN A 45 6.94 -10.05 4.64
N MET A 46 6.65 -8.95 3.94
CA MET A 46 7.27 -8.61 2.67
C MET A 46 8.76 -8.29 2.81
N GLU A 47 9.18 -7.70 3.93
CA GLU A 47 10.60 -7.56 4.27
C GLU A 47 11.29 -8.93 4.42
N THR A 48 10.56 -9.96 4.88
CA THR A 48 11.07 -11.32 5.06
C THR A 48 10.91 -12.25 3.84
N MET A 49 9.96 -11.99 2.92
CA MET A 49 9.53 -12.93 1.87
C MET A 49 10.20 -12.74 0.50
N ALA A 50 11.17 -11.83 0.36
CA ALA A 50 11.86 -11.63 -0.91
C ALA A 50 12.66 -12.85 -1.41
N GLY A 51 12.83 -13.92 -0.62
CA GLY A 51 13.52 -15.13 -1.05
C GLY A 51 15.04 -14.98 -1.24
N PHE A 52 15.59 -13.85 -0.83
CA PHE A 52 17.04 -13.64 -0.65
C PHE A 52 17.44 -14.17 0.72
N GLN A 53 18.57 -14.87 0.79
CA GLN A 53 19.08 -15.40 2.07
C GLN A 53 19.45 -14.26 3.05
N ASP A 54 19.74 -13.06 2.53
CA ASP A 54 19.84 -11.81 3.28
C ASP A 54 19.34 -10.60 2.44
N PRO A 55 18.41 -9.77 2.95
CA PRO A 55 17.98 -8.51 2.30
C PRO A 55 19.10 -7.47 2.14
N GLU A 56 20.19 -7.63 2.89
CA GLU A 56 21.38 -6.77 2.86
C GLU A 56 22.25 -6.99 1.60
N ASP A 57 22.08 -8.12 0.90
CA ASP A 57 22.80 -8.41 -0.35
C ASP A 57 22.17 -7.72 -1.57
N LEU A 58 20.97 -7.16 -1.44
CA LEU A 58 20.34 -6.42 -2.52
C LEU A 58 21.00 -5.04 -2.71
N PRO A 59 21.23 -4.61 -3.96
CA PRO A 59 21.81 -3.30 -4.21
C PRO A 59 20.90 -2.20 -3.64
N GLU A 60 21.52 -1.19 -3.02
CA GLU A 60 20.82 0.02 -2.60
C GLU A 60 20.24 0.74 -3.82
N LEU A 61 18.99 1.20 -3.74
CA LEU A 61 18.40 1.99 -4.81
C LEU A 61 18.93 3.42 -4.76
N THR A 62 19.64 3.83 -5.81
CA THR A 62 20.15 5.19 -6.01
C THR A 62 19.54 5.78 -7.28
N GLU A 63 19.51 7.10 -7.39
CA GLU A 63 18.97 7.73 -8.61
C GLU A 63 19.72 7.27 -9.86
N GLN A 64 21.04 7.13 -9.75
CA GLN A 64 21.89 6.70 -10.86
C GLN A 64 21.59 5.26 -11.30
N ASN A 65 21.52 4.30 -10.37
CA ASN A 65 21.32 2.90 -10.76
C ASN A 65 19.89 2.63 -11.21
N VAL A 66 18.87 3.29 -10.63
CA VAL A 66 17.48 3.18 -11.08
C VAL A 66 17.32 3.77 -12.47
N ARG A 67 17.91 4.95 -12.73
CA ARG A 67 17.89 5.57 -14.06
C ARG A 67 18.60 4.70 -15.09
N ASN A 68 19.78 4.16 -14.75
CA ASN A 68 20.49 3.25 -15.62
C ASN A 68 19.65 1.99 -15.90
N TYR A 69 19.09 1.37 -14.85
CA TYR A 69 18.22 0.21 -14.97
C TYR A 69 17.08 0.46 -15.98
N TYR A 70 16.25 1.48 -15.76
CA TYR A 70 15.11 1.79 -16.64
C TYR A 70 15.53 2.13 -18.08
N THR A 71 16.63 2.85 -18.26
CA THR A 71 17.17 3.15 -19.59
C THR A 71 17.58 1.88 -20.33
N GLN A 72 18.27 0.97 -19.63
CA GLN A 72 18.79 -0.26 -20.21
C GLN A 72 17.68 -1.28 -20.47
N ILE A 73 16.70 -1.43 -19.58
CA ILE A 73 15.57 -2.33 -19.84
C ILE A 73 14.69 -1.83 -20.98
N THR A 74 14.54 -0.52 -21.17
CA THR A 74 13.82 0.05 -22.34
C THR A 74 14.52 -0.35 -23.64
N LYS A 75 15.86 -0.22 -23.69
CA LYS A 75 16.66 -0.68 -24.84
C LYS A 75 16.56 -2.19 -25.07
N LEU A 76 16.56 -2.98 -24.00
CA LEU A 76 16.38 -4.43 -24.09
C LEU A 76 14.98 -4.78 -24.62
N GLN A 77 13.94 -4.08 -24.17
CA GLN A 77 12.56 -4.24 -24.63
C GLN A 77 12.40 -3.90 -26.12
N GLU A 78 13.11 -2.89 -26.62
CA GLU A 78 13.12 -2.57 -28.06
C GLU A 78 13.75 -3.68 -28.91
N LEU A 79 14.79 -4.35 -28.38
CA LEU A 79 15.49 -5.44 -29.08
C LEU A 79 14.76 -6.78 -28.96
N HIS A 80 14.07 -7.01 -27.86
CA HIS A 80 13.37 -8.24 -27.51
C HIS A 80 11.96 -7.92 -27.00
N PRO A 81 11.05 -7.48 -27.88
CA PRO A 81 9.73 -6.99 -27.49
C PRO A 81 8.80 -8.07 -26.91
N ASP A 82 9.16 -9.34 -27.05
CA ASP A 82 8.46 -10.50 -26.52
C ASP A 82 8.82 -10.84 -25.06
N LEU A 83 9.87 -10.21 -24.51
CA LEU A 83 10.34 -10.42 -23.15
C LEU A 83 9.91 -9.25 -22.25
N ASP A 84 9.47 -9.53 -21.03
CA ASP A 84 9.12 -8.52 -20.02
C ASP A 84 10.30 -8.27 -19.08
N PHE A 85 11.16 -7.30 -19.43
CA PHE A 85 12.38 -7.03 -18.67
C PHE A 85 12.14 -6.38 -17.31
N GLU A 86 10.95 -5.87 -17.01
CA GLU A 86 10.65 -5.33 -15.67
C GLU A 86 10.56 -6.44 -14.62
N ASN A 87 10.28 -7.69 -15.05
CA ASN A 87 10.21 -8.86 -14.17
C ASN A 87 11.19 -9.97 -14.61
N PRO A 88 12.37 -10.11 -13.94
CA PRO A 88 13.40 -11.08 -14.27
C PRO A 88 12.91 -12.53 -14.34
N SER A 89 11.95 -12.90 -13.50
CA SER A 89 11.41 -14.27 -13.48
C SER A 89 10.52 -14.53 -14.70
N VAL A 90 9.70 -13.54 -15.08
CA VAL A 90 8.87 -13.60 -16.29
C VAL A 90 9.74 -13.56 -17.54
N ALA A 91 10.69 -12.61 -17.65
CA ALA A 91 11.65 -12.56 -18.74
C ALA A 91 12.47 -13.85 -18.87
N ALA A 92 12.90 -14.46 -17.76
CA ALA A 92 13.69 -15.69 -17.81
C ALA A 92 12.86 -16.85 -18.36
N MET A 93 11.60 -16.95 -17.95
CA MET A 93 10.67 -17.95 -18.46
C MET A 93 10.41 -17.75 -19.96
N GLN A 94 10.10 -16.51 -20.39
CA GLN A 94 9.84 -16.19 -21.80
C GLN A 94 11.08 -16.44 -22.66
N ALA A 95 12.26 -16.01 -22.22
CA ALA A 95 13.51 -16.27 -22.91
C ALA A 95 13.75 -17.78 -23.04
N GLY A 96 13.54 -18.55 -21.96
CA GLY A 96 13.67 -20.00 -21.96
C GLY A 96 12.70 -20.69 -22.95
N MET A 97 11.46 -20.23 -23.03
CA MET A 97 10.47 -20.73 -24.00
C MET A 97 10.88 -20.46 -25.45
N SER A 98 11.57 -19.33 -25.69
CA SER A 98 12.14 -18.97 -27.00
C SER A 98 13.52 -19.59 -27.27
N GLY A 99 14.03 -20.46 -26.38
CA GLY A 99 15.35 -21.09 -26.51
C GLY A 99 16.53 -20.13 -26.30
N LEU A 100 16.27 -18.98 -25.67
CA LEU A 100 17.24 -17.93 -25.35
C LEU A 100 17.70 -18.01 -23.89
N ASN A 101 18.79 -17.32 -23.57
CA ASN A 101 19.32 -17.20 -22.22
C ASN A 101 19.27 -15.73 -21.78
N LEU A 102 18.45 -15.42 -20.76
CA LEU A 102 18.25 -14.05 -20.30
C LEU A 102 19.55 -13.38 -19.82
N GLN A 103 20.40 -14.11 -19.07
CA GLN A 103 21.68 -13.58 -18.62
C GLN A 103 22.56 -13.14 -19.79
N GLN A 104 22.62 -13.93 -20.87
CA GLN A 104 23.36 -13.55 -22.08
C GLN A 104 22.74 -12.36 -22.79
N ILE A 105 21.40 -12.27 -22.86
CA ILE A 105 20.71 -11.13 -23.46
C ILE A 105 21.06 -9.84 -22.71
N VAL A 106 20.91 -9.84 -21.38
CA VAL A 106 21.19 -8.68 -20.54
C VAL A 106 22.65 -8.26 -20.67
N THR A 107 23.59 -9.19 -20.45
CA THR A 107 25.03 -8.86 -20.43
C THR A 107 25.62 -8.47 -21.78
N ARG A 108 25.00 -8.87 -22.90
CA ARG A 108 25.49 -8.52 -24.25
C ARG A 108 24.85 -7.26 -24.83
N ASN A 109 23.60 -6.99 -24.49
CA ASN A 109 22.82 -5.93 -25.14
C ASN A 109 22.61 -4.71 -24.25
N SER A 110 22.99 -4.77 -22.97
CA SER A 110 22.92 -3.67 -22.02
C SER A 110 24.26 -3.44 -21.32
N ASP A 111 24.36 -2.29 -20.65
CA ASP A 111 25.49 -1.98 -19.76
C ASP A 111 25.27 -2.51 -18.32
N LEU A 112 24.26 -3.36 -18.10
CA LEU A 112 23.98 -3.98 -16.81
C LEU A 112 24.69 -5.33 -16.69
N SER A 113 25.23 -5.62 -15.51
CA SER A 113 25.46 -7.01 -15.12
C SER A 113 24.11 -7.71 -14.86
N PHE A 114 24.07 -9.03 -14.98
CA PHE A 114 22.84 -9.78 -14.67
C PHE A 114 22.48 -9.71 -13.18
N GLU A 115 23.48 -9.57 -12.32
CA GLU A 115 23.31 -9.37 -10.88
C GLU A 115 22.66 -8.01 -10.59
N ASP A 116 23.16 -6.91 -11.19
CA ASP A 116 22.53 -5.60 -11.04
C ASP A 116 21.09 -5.59 -11.57
N TYR A 117 20.87 -6.20 -12.74
CA TYR A 117 19.55 -6.32 -13.35
C TYR A 117 18.54 -7.03 -12.42
N SER A 118 18.92 -8.21 -11.90
CA SER A 118 18.05 -9.02 -11.05
C SER A 118 17.88 -8.42 -9.64
N GLY A 119 18.95 -7.88 -9.06
CA GLY A 119 18.95 -7.25 -7.74
C GLY A 119 18.12 -5.97 -7.71
N ILE A 120 18.34 -5.05 -8.65
CA ILE A 120 17.58 -3.79 -8.74
C ILE A 120 16.10 -4.09 -8.99
N SER A 121 15.78 -4.96 -9.94
CA SER A 121 14.39 -5.32 -10.24
C SER A 121 13.68 -5.93 -9.02
N THR A 122 14.34 -6.83 -8.29
CA THR A 122 13.76 -7.38 -7.07
C THR A 122 13.52 -6.29 -6.03
N LYS A 123 14.49 -5.40 -5.81
CA LYS A 123 14.34 -4.31 -4.84
C LYS A 123 13.20 -3.36 -5.24
N LEU A 124 13.03 -3.08 -6.54
CA LEU A 124 11.90 -2.33 -7.07
C LEU A 124 10.56 -3.04 -6.84
N MET A 125 10.51 -4.37 -7.02
CA MET A 125 9.31 -5.16 -6.76
C MET A 125 8.91 -5.11 -5.27
N ILE A 126 9.88 -5.27 -4.37
CA ILE A 126 9.66 -5.13 -2.91
C ILE A 126 9.12 -3.74 -2.62
N LEU A 127 9.71 -2.71 -3.22
CA LEU A 127 9.31 -1.32 -3.01
C LEU A 127 7.88 -1.03 -3.49
N VAL A 128 7.47 -1.59 -4.64
CA VAL A 128 6.08 -1.50 -5.13
C VAL A 128 5.12 -2.19 -4.17
N ALA A 129 5.50 -3.37 -3.66
CA ALA A 129 4.68 -4.12 -2.72
C ALA A 129 4.54 -3.37 -1.38
N GLN A 130 5.62 -2.76 -0.88
CA GLN A 130 5.61 -1.85 0.27
C GLN A 130 4.71 -0.64 0.02
N SER A 131 4.79 -0.01 -1.16
CA SER A 131 3.94 1.12 -1.54
C SER A 131 2.46 0.78 -1.46
N ALA A 132 2.07 -0.42 -1.90
CA ALA A 132 0.69 -0.88 -1.83
C ALA A 132 0.22 -1.07 -0.38
N ALA A 133 1.06 -1.69 0.46
CA ALA A 133 0.78 -1.82 1.88
C ALA A 133 0.66 -0.46 2.60
N PHE A 134 1.51 0.50 2.26
CA PHE A 134 1.43 1.85 2.84
C PHE A 134 0.18 2.59 2.42
N GLY A 135 -0.17 2.56 1.13
CA GLY A 135 -1.40 3.19 0.63
C GLY A 135 -2.65 2.64 1.32
N MET A 136 -2.70 1.31 1.50
CA MET A 136 -3.77 0.68 2.28
C MET A 136 -3.77 1.14 3.73
N SER A 137 -2.60 1.17 4.39
CA SER A 137 -2.50 1.61 5.78
C SER A 137 -2.97 3.05 5.97
N ASP A 138 -2.60 3.97 5.08
CA ASP A 138 -3.01 5.38 5.15
C ASP A 138 -4.52 5.53 4.94
N GLU A 139 -5.13 4.81 4.00
CA GLU A 139 -6.57 4.81 3.77
C GLU A 139 -7.34 4.28 5.00
N LEU A 140 -6.87 3.20 5.61
CA LEU A 140 -7.48 2.61 6.79
C LEU A 140 -7.38 3.53 8.02
N ILE A 141 -6.24 4.21 8.21
CA ILE A 141 -6.09 5.24 9.26
C ILE A 141 -7.10 6.37 9.02
N GLY A 142 -7.27 6.82 7.78
CA GLY A 142 -8.26 7.83 7.41
C GLY A 142 -9.70 7.41 7.74
N MET A 143 -10.05 6.12 7.56
CA MET A 143 -11.35 5.60 7.99
C MET A 143 -11.52 5.61 9.52
N MET A 144 -10.47 5.29 10.27
CA MET A 144 -10.50 5.38 11.74
C MET A 144 -10.71 6.83 12.20
N GLU A 145 -10.05 7.81 11.58
CA GLU A 145 -10.25 9.23 11.83
C GLU A 145 -11.67 9.69 11.51
N GLN A 146 -12.23 9.20 10.41
CA GLN A 146 -13.62 9.48 10.02
C GLN A 146 -14.61 8.89 11.03
N SER A 147 -14.32 7.70 11.59
CA SER A 147 -15.12 7.12 12.66
C SER A 147 -15.13 8.00 13.91
N VAL A 148 -13.96 8.46 14.37
CA VAL A 148 -13.84 9.39 15.50
C VAL A 148 -14.65 10.65 15.23
N THR A 149 -14.49 11.26 14.06
CA THR A 149 -15.22 12.47 13.66
C THR A 149 -16.74 12.23 13.65
N SER A 150 -17.18 11.05 13.23
CA SER A 150 -18.60 10.67 13.19
C SER A 150 -19.18 10.51 14.60
N LEU A 151 -18.42 9.96 15.54
CA LEU A 151 -18.79 9.84 16.95
C LEU A 151 -18.80 11.18 17.67
N GLU A 152 -17.83 12.06 17.41
CA GLU A 152 -17.80 13.43 17.94
C GLU A 152 -19.00 14.27 17.45
N GLY A 153 -19.52 13.96 16.26
CA GLY A 153 -20.71 14.59 15.69
C GLY A 153 -22.04 14.04 16.21
N VAL A 154 -22.03 13.08 17.13
CA VAL A 154 -23.26 12.55 17.75
C VAL A 154 -23.83 13.58 18.73
N ASP A 155 -25.12 13.88 18.58
CA ASP A 155 -25.86 14.67 19.57
C ASP A 155 -26.04 13.85 20.85
N ASP A 156 -25.36 14.26 21.91
CA ASP A 156 -25.33 13.58 23.20
C ASP A 156 -26.38 14.12 24.19
N SER A 157 -27.16 15.13 23.78
CA SER A 157 -28.08 15.85 24.67
C SER A 157 -29.18 14.96 25.25
N ASP A 158 -29.59 13.93 24.52
CA ASP A 158 -30.61 12.94 24.93
C ASP A 158 -30.04 11.68 25.59
N LEU A 159 -28.71 11.55 25.70
CA LEU A 159 -28.06 10.40 26.34
C LEU A 159 -28.12 10.50 27.87
N SER A 160 -28.27 9.34 28.52
CA SER A 160 -28.12 9.26 29.98
C SER A 160 -26.68 9.56 30.41
N PRO A 161 -26.43 9.95 31.67
CA PRO A 161 -25.06 10.19 32.16
C PRO A 161 -24.12 9.00 31.94
N GLU A 162 -24.61 7.77 32.16
CA GLU A 162 -23.85 6.53 31.95
C GLU A 162 -23.50 6.34 30.46
N GLN A 163 -24.44 6.62 29.55
CA GLN A 163 -24.22 6.51 28.10
C GLN A 163 -23.25 7.58 27.57
N ARG A 164 -23.25 8.79 28.16
CA ARG A 164 -22.26 9.82 27.82
C ARG A 164 -20.86 9.43 28.28
N GLU A 165 -20.75 8.80 29.45
CA GLU A 165 -19.47 8.29 29.94
C GLU A 165 -18.95 7.16 29.06
N GLU A 166 -19.81 6.22 28.65
CA GLU A 166 -19.45 5.16 27.69
C GLU A 166 -18.98 5.73 26.33
N LEU A 167 -19.72 6.68 25.77
CA LEU A 167 -19.35 7.35 24.51
C LEU A 167 -18.00 8.07 24.62
N GLN A 168 -17.76 8.75 25.74
CA GLN A 168 -16.50 9.45 25.96
C GLN A 168 -15.32 8.47 26.08
N GLN A 169 -15.50 7.36 26.79
CA GLN A 169 -14.48 6.32 26.89
C GLN A 169 -14.17 5.69 25.52
N GLU A 170 -15.20 5.44 24.70
CA GLU A 170 -15.03 4.91 23.36
C GLU A 170 -14.29 5.89 22.44
N LEU A 171 -14.65 7.18 22.48
CA LEU A 171 -13.93 8.23 21.75
C LEU A 171 -12.46 8.32 22.14
N ASP A 172 -12.15 8.26 23.43
CA ASP A 172 -10.77 8.33 23.91
C ASP A 172 -9.96 7.09 23.49
N GLN A 173 -10.56 5.89 23.51
CA GLN A 173 -9.94 4.67 23.00
C GLN A 173 -9.66 4.75 21.49
N GLN A 174 -10.64 5.21 20.69
CA GLN A 174 -10.46 5.33 19.25
C GLN A 174 -9.40 6.38 18.89
N ARG A 175 -9.39 7.54 19.57
CA ARG A 175 -8.35 8.57 19.39
C ARG A 175 -6.95 8.05 19.75
N GLN A 176 -6.83 7.30 20.85
CA GLN A 176 -5.55 6.70 21.24
C GLN A 176 -5.05 5.71 20.17
N ALA A 177 -5.94 4.87 19.64
CA ALA A 177 -5.59 3.91 18.60
C ALA A 177 -5.20 4.59 17.28
N VAL A 178 -5.90 5.66 16.87
CA VAL A 178 -5.51 6.48 15.72
C VAL A 178 -4.12 7.09 15.91
N ALA A 179 -3.85 7.66 17.09
CA ALA A 179 -2.54 8.25 17.39
C ALA A 179 -1.41 7.20 17.39
N GLN A 180 -1.68 6.00 17.92
CA GLN A 180 -0.77 4.88 17.85
C GLN A 180 -0.57 4.44 16.38
N ALA A 181 -1.64 4.39 15.59
CA ALA A 181 -1.57 4.00 14.20
C ALA A 181 -0.69 4.95 13.36
N HIS A 182 -0.81 6.26 13.58
CA HIS A 182 0.06 7.29 13.00
C HIS A 182 1.52 7.17 13.43
N THR A 183 1.76 6.89 14.71
CA THR A 183 3.12 6.73 15.24
C THR A 183 3.82 5.54 14.57
N GLU A 184 3.08 4.44 14.42
CA GLU A 184 3.58 3.21 13.83
C GLU A 184 3.64 3.27 12.29
N SER A 185 2.87 4.14 11.63
CA SER A 185 2.97 4.38 10.18
C SER A 185 4.05 5.41 9.81
N SER A 186 4.59 6.15 10.78
CA SER A 186 5.63 7.18 10.61
C SER A 186 6.99 6.70 11.12
N THR A 187 7.40 5.50 10.73
CA THR A 187 8.73 4.98 11.10
C THR A 187 9.81 5.48 10.13
N PRO A 188 11.08 5.59 10.57
CA PRO A 188 12.19 5.98 9.69
C PRO A 188 12.33 5.10 8.44
N ASP A 189 12.04 3.81 8.56
CA ASP A 189 12.12 2.84 7.46
C ASP A 189 11.01 3.08 6.44
N MET A 190 9.78 3.36 6.89
CA MET A 190 8.67 3.73 6.01
C MET A 190 8.93 5.06 5.30
N ASP A 191 9.48 6.05 6.00
CA ASP A 191 9.89 7.32 5.39
C ASP A 191 10.99 7.12 4.34
N ALA A 192 11.94 6.21 4.59
CA ALA A 192 12.97 5.86 3.62
C ALA A 192 12.38 5.18 2.38
N ALA A 193 11.47 4.23 2.56
CA ALA A 193 10.76 3.57 1.47
C ALA A 193 9.90 4.55 0.66
N ARG A 194 9.17 5.47 1.31
CA ARG A 194 8.42 6.55 0.63
C ARG A 194 9.33 7.40 -0.26
N ARG A 195 10.48 7.84 0.26
CA ARG A 195 11.47 8.60 -0.54
C ARG A 195 12.00 7.80 -1.73
N GLN A 196 12.24 6.50 -1.56
CA GLN A 196 12.65 5.63 -2.67
C GLN A 196 11.54 5.49 -3.72
N ILE A 197 10.28 5.34 -3.31
CA ILE A 197 9.12 5.27 -4.23
C ILE A 197 9.02 6.56 -5.03
N GLU A 198 9.08 7.72 -4.38
CA GLU A 198 9.05 9.03 -5.03
C GLU A 198 10.18 9.20 -6.03
N MET A 199 11.40 8.79 -5.68
CA MET A 199 12.55 8.79 -6.58
C MET A 199 12.30 7.91 -7.81
N VAL A 200 11.84 6.67 -7.62
CA VAL A 200 11.56 5.72 -8.70
C VAL A 200 10.47 6.27 -9.63
N MET A 201 9.36 6.76 -9.08
CA MET A 201 8.25 7.32 -9.84
C MET A 201 8.67 8.55 -10.64
N ARG A 202 9.47 9.44 -10.04
CA ARG A 202 10.05 10.60 -10.72
C ARG A 202 10.89 10.16 -11.92
N ILE A 203 11.79 9.19 -11.74
CA ILE A 203 12.65 8.69 -12.82
C ILE A 203 11.81 8.06 -13.93
N ARG A 204 10.82 7.22 -13.62
CA ARG A 204 9.92 6.62 -14.61
C ARG A 204 9.21 7.72 -15.42
N GLN A 205 8.68 8.75 -14.75
CA GLN A 205 8.03 9.88 -15.40
C GLN A 205 8.98 10.68 -16.31
N GLU A 206 10.19 10.98 -15.85
CA GLU A 206 11.21 11.70 -16.64
C GLU A 206 11.64 10.91 -17.89
N LEU A 207 11.65 9.58 -17.80
CA LEU A 207 11.98 8.68 -18.91
C LEU A 207 10.78 8.33 -19.80
N GLY A 208 9.56 8.79 -19.44
CA GLY A 208 8.34 8.50 -20.20
C GLY A 208 7.83 7.07 -20.06
N ILE A 209 8.20 6.37 -18.99
CA ILE A 209 7.79 5.00 -18.66
C ILE A 209 6.52 5.08 -17.80
N GLN A 210 5.43 4.43 -18.23
CA GLN A 210 4.15 4.39 -17.52
C GLN A 210 4.03 3.12 -16.67
#